data_AF-A0A9D8U6W7-F1
#
_entry.id   AF-A0A9D8U6W7-F1
#
_cell.length_a   1.000
_cell.length_b   1.000
_cell.length_c   1.000
_cell.angle_alpha   90.00
_cell.angle_beta   90.00
_cell.angle_gamma   90.00
#
_symmetry.space_group_name_H-M   'P 1'
#
loop_
_entity.id
_entity.type
_entity.pdbx_description
1 polymer ?
#
loop_
_entity_poly.entity_id
_entity_poly.type
_entity_poly.pdbx_seq_one_letter_code
_entity_poly.pdbx_strand_id
1 'polypeptide(L)' 'MATFVLAFTLLILVVVGMSLGVMLMGKTIKGSCGGLNAISGADKCVVCQKDIDPDSPLRDKLQCPRAKKMLSEMEETA' A
#
# COMPACT_ATOMS: atom_id res chain seq x y z
N MET A 1 1.56 39.22 16.13
CA MET A 1 0.92 39.18 14.80
C MET A 1 1.85 38.63 13.73
N ALA A 2 3.06 39.19 13.53
CA ALA A 2 4.00 38.69 12.52
C ALA A 2 4.37 37.19 12.69
N THR A 3 4.64 36.75 13.93
CA THR A 3 4.93 35.34 14.24
C THR A 3 3.78 34.39 13.91
N PHE A 4 2.53 34.83 14.15
CA PHE A 4 1.34 34.04 13.85
C PHE A 4 1.14 33.84 12.35
N VAL A 5 1.28 34.91 11.56
CA VAL A 5 1.19 34.84 10.10
C VAL A 5 2.29 33.98 9.51
N LEU A 6 3.53 34.12 10.00
CA LEU A 6 4.66 33.33 9.54
C LEU A 6 4.46 31.83 9.82
N ALA A 7 4.06 31.47 11.04
CA ALA A 7 3.78 30.07 11.40
C ALA A 7 2.67 29.45 10.53
N PHE A 8 1.59 30.19 10.29
CA PHE A 8 0.46 29.72 9.48
C PHE A 8 0.87 29.46 8.03
N THR A 9 1.65 30.39 7.45
CA THR A 9 2.14 30.28 6.08
C THR A 9 3.11 29.10 5.92
N LEU A 10 4.00 28.90 6.90
CA LEU A 10 4.95 27.80 6.91
C LEU A 10 4.23 26.44 6.99
N LEU A 11 3.20 26.33 7.83
CA LEU A 11 2.40 25.12 7.95
C LEU A 11 1.67 24.79 6.63
N ILE A 12 1.09 25.80 5.97
CA ILE A 12 0.48 25.61 4.64
C ILE A 12 1.51 25.08 3.63
N LEU A 13 2.70 25.68 3.58
CA LEU A 13 3.75 25.23 2.66
C LEU A 13 4.14 23.76 2.91
N VAL A 14 4.26 23.34 4.17
CA VAL A 14 4.58 21.95 4.51
C VAL A 14 3.46 21.00 4.06
N VAL A 15 2.19 21.35 4.32
CA VAL A 15 1.05 20.52 3.92
C VAL A 15 0.95 20.40 2.40
N VAL A 16 1.15 21.50 1.67
CA VAL A 16 1.19 21.51 0.20
C VAL A 16 2.36 20.68 -0.32
N GLY A 17 3.55 20.79 0.29
CA GLY A 17 4.70 19.96 -0.08
C GLY A 17 4.43 18.47 0.13
N MET A 18 3.83 18.10 1.26
CA MET A 18 3.45 16.71 1.55
C MET A 18 2.42 16.19 0.55
N SER A 19 1.36 16.95 0.26
CA SER A 19 0.29 16.52 -0.65
C SER A 19 0.79 16.33 -2.09
N LEU A 20 1.59 17.27 -2.59
CA LEU A 20 2.24 17.15 -3.89
C LEU A 20 3.15 15.91 -3.97
N GLY A 21 3.89 15.62 -2.91
CA GLY A 21 4.72 14.41 -2.82
C GLY A 21 3.91 13.12 -3.02
N VAL A 22 2.72 13.01 -2.40
CA VAL A 22 1.88 11.80 -2.55
C VAL A 22 1.27 11.70 -3.95
N MET A 23 0.86 12.83 -4.54
CA MET A 23 0.29 12.86 -5.89
C MET A 23 1.31 12.42 -6.94
N LEU A 24 2.57 12.87 -6.83
CA LEU A 24 3.63 12.51 -7.77
C LEU A 24 4.10 11.05 -7.63
N MET A 25 3.94 10.44 -6.45
CA MET A 25 4.42 9.08 -6.21
C MET A 25 3.61 8.02 -6.95
N GLY A 26 2.38 8.32 -7.41
CA GLY A 26 1.55 7.46 -8.26
C GLY A 26 1.27 6.05 -7.70
N LYS A 27 1.62 5.80 -6.44
CA LYS A 27 1.43 4.50 -5.79
C LYS A 27 0.04 4.48 -5.20
N THR A 28 -0.72 3.45 -5.55
CA THR A 28 -2.00 3.14 -4.88
C THR A 28 -1.77 3.06 -3.38
N ILE A 29 -2.57 3.79 -2.61
CA ILE A 29 -2.50 3.73 -1.14
C ILE A 29 -2.70 2.28 -0.74
N LYS A 30 -1.69 1.72 -0.04
CA LYS A 30 -1.81 0.37 0.52
C LYS A 30 -3.00 0.41 1.47
N GLY A 31 -4.03 -0.40 1.19
CA GLY A 31 -5.26 -0.42 1.97
C GLY A 31 -5.02 -0.70 3.46
N SER A 32 -6.05 -0.53 4.29
CA SER A 32 -5.96 -0.64 5.76
C SER A 32 -5.27 -1.92 6.26
N CYS A 33 -5.31 -3.00 5.49
CA CYS A 33 -4.74 -4.31 5.85
C CYS A 33 -3.36 -4.51 5.15
N GLY A 34 -2.65 -3.42 4.80
CA GLY A 34 -1.21 -3.36 4.51
C GLY A 34 -0.70 -4.07 3.26
N GLY A 35 -1.59 -4.67 2.46
CA GLY A 35 -1.24 -5.54 1.34
C GLY A 35 -1.38 -7.04 1.63
N LEU A 36 -1.96 -7.41 2.77
CA LEU A 36 -2.37 -8.80 3.07
C LEU A 36 -3.48 -9.31 2.13
N ASN A 37 -4.05 -8.41 1.31
CA ASN A 37 -4.90 -8.75 0.17
C ASN A 37 -4.20 -9.60 -0.89
N ALA A 38 -2.89 -9.88 -0.78
CA ALA A 38 -2.14 -10.71 -1.72
C ALA A 38 -2.03 -12.18 -1.29
N ILE A 39 -2.59 -12.59 -0.16
CA ILE A 39 -2.51 -14.00 0.28
C ILE A 39 -3.41 -14.87 -0.63
N SER A 40 -2.84 -15.93 -1.21
CA SER A 40 -3.57 -16.88 -2.07
C SER A 40 -4.57 -17.71 -1.26
N GLY A 41 -5.78 -17.89 -1.81
CA GLY A 41 -6.79 -18.80 -1.27
C GLY A 41 -7.67 -18.25 -0.15
N ALA A 42 -7.57 -16.95 0.18
CA ALA A 42 -8.46 -16.31 1.14
C ALA A 42 -9.46 -15.39 0.43
N ASP A 43 -10.77 -15.69 0.55
CA ASP A 43 -11.87 -14.85 0.06
C ASP A 43 -12.07 -13.59 0.92
N LYS A 44 -11.64 -13.66 2.17
CA LYS A 44 -11.69 -12.57 3.16
C LYS A 44 -10.30 -12.26 3.71
N CYS A 45 -10.05 -10.99 4.01
CA CYS A 45 -8.80 -10.58 4.62
C CYS A 45 -8.72 -11.08 6.07
N VAL A 46 -7.64 -11.78 6.42
CA VAL A 46 -7.46 -12.42 7.75
C VAL A 46 -7.49 -11.42 8.92
N VAL A 47 -7.10 -10.16 8.69
CA VAL A 47 -7.02 -9.14 9.76
C VAL A 47 -8.36 -8.45 10.00
N CYS A 48 -9.09 -8.16 8.92
CA CYS A 48 -10.24 -7.27 8.93
C CYS A 48 -11.55 -7.95 8.50
N GLN A 49 -11.50 -9.25 8.16
CA GLN A 49 -12.60 -10.12 7.70
C GLN A 49 -13.46 -9.57 6.54
N LYS A 50 -12.97 -8.52 5.88
CA LYS A 50 -13.62 -7.88 4.75
C LYS A 50 -13.28 -8.64 3.47
N ASP A 51 -14.23 -8.65 2.54
CA ASP A 51 -14.05 -9.31 1.25
C ASP A 51 -12.89 -8.66 0.48
N ILE A 52 -12.09 -9.53 -0.14
CA ILE A 52 -10.86 -9.19 -0.85
C ILE A 52 -11.25 -8.67 -2.24
N ASP A 53 -10.81 -7.46 -2.58
CA ASP A 53 -11.12 -6.84 -3.88
C ASP A 53 -10.44 -7.61 -5.04
N PRO A 54 -11.21 -8.16 -6.00
CA PRO A 54 -10.69 -9.00 -7.08
C PRO A 54 -9.93 -8.20 -8.15
N ASP A 55 -10.24 -6.91 -8.33
CA ASP A 55 -9.59 -6.01 -9.29
C ASP A 55 -8.38 -5.28 -8.68
N SER A 56 -7.99 -5.64 -7.45
CA SER A 56 -6.88 -4.96 -6.78
C SER A 56 -5.56 -5.21 -7.52
N PRO A 57 -4.75 -4.17 -7.78
CA PRO A 57 -3.47 -4.26 -8.50
C PRO A 57 -2.40 -5.06 -7.74
N LEU A 58 -2.72 -5.57 -6.56
CA LEU A 58 -1.89 -6.42 -5.73
C LEU A 58 -2.04 -7.91 -6.06
N ARG A 59 -3.14 -8.30 -6.74
CA ARG A 59 -3.34 -9.64 -7.30
C ARG A 59 -2.21 -10.03 -8.25
N ASP A 60 -1.85 -9.12 -9.15
CA ASP A 60 -0.76 -9.34 -10.12
C ASP A 60 0.63 -9.29 -9.48
N LYS A 61 0.79 -8.63 -8.32
CA LYS A 61 2.09 -8.58 -7.62
C LYS A 61 2.44 -9.91 -6.96
N LEU A 62 1.49 -10.81 -6.79
CA LEU A 62 1.74 -12.18 -6.35
C LEU A 62 2.43 -13.01 -7.46
N GLN A 63 2.30 -12.59 -8.72
CA GLN A 63 2.98 -13.19 -9.87
C GLN A 63 4.41 -12.68 -10.06
N CYS A 64 4.94 -11.84 -9.16
CA CYS A 64 6.34 -11.46 -9.22
C CYS A 64 7.22 -12.73 -9.29
N PRO A 65 8.21 -12.81 -10.20
CA PRO A 65 9.03 -14.01 -10.41
C PRO A 65 9.75 -14.49 -9.14
N ARG A 66 9.97 -13.57 -8.19
CA ARG A 66 10.52 -13.87 -6.86
C ARG A 66 9.56 -14.71 -5.99
N ALA A 67 8.25 -14.45 -6.02
CA ALA A 67 7.26 -15.22 -5.28
C ALA A 67 7.09 -16.63 -5.86
N LYS A 68 7.13 -16.75 -7.19
CA LYS A 68 7.10 -18.05 -7.88
C LYS A 68 8.30 -18.93 -7.51
N LYS A 69 9.49 -18.33 -7.40
CA LYS A 69 10.73 -19.02 -6.98
C LYS A 69 10.64 -19.55 -5.55
N MET A 70 10.05 -18.77 -4.63
CA MET A 70 9.82 -19.22 -3.26
C MET A 70 8.79 -20.35 -3.20
N LEU A 71 7.73 -20.33 -4.00
CA LEU A 71 6.75 -21.44 -4.08
C LEU A 71 7.38 -22.73 -4.58
N SER A 72 8.20 -22.68 -5.63
CA SER A 72 8.92 -23.87 -6.09
C SER A 72 9.92 -24.40 -5.05
N GLU A 73 10.64 -23.52 -4.35
CA GLU A 73 11.55 -23.94 -3.27
C GLU A 73 10.78 -24.60 -2.11
N MET A 74 9.56 -24.14 -1.79
CA MET A 74 8.71 -24.74 -0.76
C MET A 74 8.15 -26.11 -1.19
N GLU A 75 7.77 -26.27 -2.46
CA GLU A 75 7.34 -27.56 -3.05
C GLU A 75 8.47 -28.58 -3.11
N GLU A 76 9.72 -28.15 -3.33
CA GLU A 76 10.89 -29.03 -3.30
C GLU A 76 11.34 -29.44 -1.88
N THR A 77 10.89 -28.70 -0.85
CA THR A 77 11.28 -28.96 0.56
C THR A 77 10.19 -29.70 1.36
N ALA A 78 9.05 -30.01 0.75
CA ALA A 78 7.94 -30.78 1.34
C ALA A 78 8.00 -32.26 0.92
#